data_AF-A0A3D3THV7-F1
#
_entry.id   AF-A0A3D3THV7-F1
#
_cell.length_a   1.000
_cell.length_b   1.000
_cell.length_c   1.000
_cell.angle_alpha   90.00
_cell.angle_beta   90.00
_cell.angle_gamma   90.00
#
_symmetry.space_group_name_H-M   'P 1'
#
loop_
_entity.id
_entity.type
_entity.pdbx_description
1 polymer ?
#
loop_
_entity_poly.entity_id
_entity_poly.type
_entity_poly.pdbx_seq_one_letter_code
_entity_poly.pdbx_strand_id
1 'polypeptide(L)' 'GAILLDLENPLKIISKTPDFILEPEYDYEIEGYYRGCVFPTGNVIVDDTLYVYYGGADKYIGVATCNIHDFIKTFKKV' A
#
# COMPACT_ATOMS: atom_id res chain seq x y z
N GLY A 1 3.06 1.52 3.88
CA GLY A 1 2.52 2.87 4.17
C GLY A 1 2.36 3.67 2.89
N ALA A 2 1.86 4.89 2.95
CA ALA A 2 1.74 5.77 1.79
C ALA A 2 1.95 7.25 2.15
N ILE A 3 2.30 8.05 1.16
CA ILE A 3 2.48 9.50 1.27
C ILE A 3 1.71 10.20 0.16
N LEU A 4 1.18 11.39 0.45
CA LEU A 4 0.73 12.32 -0.58
C LEU A 4 1.83 13.36 -0.79
N LEU A 5 2.12 13.63 -2.06
CA LEU A 5 3.09 14.61 -2.50
C LEU A 5 2.37 15.84 -3.05
N ASP A 6 3.02 16.99 -3.00
CA ASP A 6 2.54 18.22 -3.64
C ASP A 6 2.50 18.01 -5.17
N LEU A 7 1.42 18.47 -5.81
CA LEU A 7 1.18 18.27 -7.24
C LEU A 7 2.18 19.02 -8.13
N GLU A 8 2.66 20.18 -7.67
CA GLU A 8 3.58 21.02 -8.43
C GLU A 8 5.05 20.72 -8.08
N ASN A 9 5.31 20.31 -6.84
CA ASN A 9 6.66 19.95 -6.39
C ASN A 9 6.67 18.61 -5.63
N PRO A 10 6.90 17.46 -6.30
CA PRO A 10 6.83 16.14 -5.69
C PRO A 10 7.91 15.87 -4.63
N LEU A 11 8.92 16.73 -4.49
CA LEU A 11 9.89 16.65 -3.39
C LEU A 11 9.27 17.05 -2.03
N LYS A 12 8.09 17.65 -2.04
CA LYS A 12 7.38 18.10 -0.85
C LYS A 12 6.30 17.09 -0.48
N ILE A 13 6.46 16.47 0.69
CA ILE A 13 5.45 15.62 1.30
C ILE A 13 4.39 16.52 1.96
N ILE A 14 3.11 16.35 1.61
CA ILE A 14 2.00 17.13 2.18
C ILE A 14 1.25 16.37 3.27
N SER A 15 1.25 15.03 3.21
CA SER A 15 0.64 14.17 4.22
C SER A 15 1.18 12.74 4.11
N LYS A 16 1.00 11.95 5.17
CA LYS A 16 1.38 10.53 5.21
C LYS A 16 0.37 9.71 6.01
N THR A 17 0.33 8.40 5.79
CA THR A 17 -0.39 7.50 6.70
C THR A 17 0.27 7.50 8.08
N PRO A 18 -0.50 7.46 9.18
CA PRO A 18 0.07 7.44 10.54
C PRO A 18 0.82 6.13 10.81
N ASP A 19 0.31 5.02 10.29
CA ASP A 19 0.83 3.66 10.48
C ASP A 19 1.09 2.98 9.13
N PHE A 20 1.52 1.70 9.19
CA PHE A 20 1.54 0.84 8.01
C PHE A 20 0.12 0.61 7.48
N ILE A 21 0.03 0.16 6.22
CA ILE A 21 -1.26 -0.14 5.55
C ILE A 21 -1.42 -1.66 5.39
N LEU A 22 -0.30 -2.34 5.09
CA LEU A 22 -0.20 -3.77 4.97
C LEU A 22 1.04 -4.18 5.77
N GLU A 23 0.89 -5.27 6.51
CA GLU A 23 1.97 -6.03 7.12
C GLU A 23 1.72 -7.53 6.84
N PRO A 24 2.74 -8.40 6.96
CA PRO A 24 2.55 -9.83 6.79
C PRO A 24 1.68 -10.40 7.91
N GLU A 25 0.50 -10.90 7.55
CA GLU A 25 -0.48 -11.48 8.49
C GLU A 25 -0.85 -12.92 8.11
N TYR A 26 -0.83 -13.23 6.82
CA TYR A 26 -1.25 -14.54 6.30
C TYR A 26 -0.07 -15.48 6.05
N ASP A 27 -0.33 -16.80 6.09
CA ASP A 27 0.69 -17.83 5.85
C ASP A 27 1.46 -17.62 4.54
N TYR A 28 0.79 -17.15 3.47
CA TYR A 28 1.45 -16.89 2.18
C TYR A 28 2.30 -15.61 2.17
N GLU A 29 2.20 -14.76 3.18
CA GLU A 29 3.03 -13.55 3.37
C GLU A 29 4.17 -13.83 4.36
N ILE A 30 3.99 -14.82 5.22
CA ILE A 30 4.96 -15.22 6.24
C ILE A 30 5.89 -16.32 5.72
N GLU A 31 5.38 -17.30 4.96
CA GLU A 31 6.12 -18.50 4.56
C GLU A 31 6.41 -18.53 3.05
N GLY A 32 7.68 -18.29 2.69
CA GLY A 32 8.17 -18.28 1.31
C GLY A 32 9.69 -18.23 1.22
N TYR A 33 10.22 -17.69 0.12
CA TYR A 33 11.68 -17.55 -0.05
C TYR A 33 12.26 -16.50 0.90
N TYR A 34 11.48 -15.46 1.19
CA TYR A 34 11.75 -14.49 2.24
C TYR A 34 10.61 -14.54 3.25
N ARG A 35 10.92 -14.59 4.56
CA ARG A 35 9.90 -14.78 5.59
C ARG A 35 9.36 -13.46 6.12
N GLY A 36 8.04 -13.35 6.21
CA GLY A 36 7.37 -12.16 6.73
C GLY A 36 7.56 -10.93 5.85
N CYS A 37 7.13 -11.00 4.59
CA CYS A 37 7.24 -9.88 3.65
C CYS A 37 5.96 -9.67 2.85
N VAL A 38 5.54 -8.40 2.78
CA VAL A 38 4.59 -7.88 1.80
C VAL A 38 5.25 -6.72 1.06
N PHE A 39 5.24 -6.76 -0.28
CA PHE A 39 5.95 -5.78 -1.10
C PHE A 39 5.05 -5.25 -2.24
N PRO A 40 4.51 -4.02 -2.16
CA PRO A 40 3.64 -3.48 -3.19
C PRO A 40 4.42 -3.22 -4.50
N THR A 41 3.92 -3.72 -5.63
CA THR A 41 4.60 -3.67 -6.94
C THR A 41 3.79 -2.99 -8.04
N GLY A 42 2.47 -2.90 -7.90
CA GLY A 42 1.61 -2.26 -8.90
C GLY A 42 0.30 -1.79 -8.31
N ASN A 43 -0.19 -0.63 -8.76
CA ASN A 43 -1.43 -0.04 -8.27
C ASN A 43 -2.29 0.42 -9.44
N VAL A 44 -3.60 0.16 -9.39
CA VAL A 44 -4.56 0.68 -10.35
C VAL A 44 -5.84 1.09 -9.63
N ILE A 45 -6.46 2.18 -10.08
CA ILE A 45 -7.78 2.59 -9.63
C ILE A 45 -8.76 2.26 -10.76
N VAL A 46 -9.79 1.47 -10.44
CA VAL A 46 -10.89 1.17 -11.34
C VAL A 46 -12.17 1.62 -10.65
N ASP A 47 -12.89 2.54 -11.28
CA ASP A 47 -13.93 3.35 -10.65
C ASP A 47 -13.39 4.00 -9.35
N ASP A 48 -13.97 3.69 -8.19
CA ASP A 48 -13.52 4.20 -6.89
C ASP A 48 -12.72 3.16 -6.07
N THR A 49 -12.35 2.02 -6.67
CA THR A 49 -11.61 0.95 -5.97
C THR A 49 -10.12 1.03 -6.31
N LEU A 50 -9.29 1.22 -5.29
CA LEU A 50 -7.84 1.07 -5.38
C LEU A 50 -7.49 -0.42 -5.27
N TYR A 51 -6.76 -0.93 -6.25
CA TYR A 51 -6.15 -2.26 -6.24
C TYR A 51 -4.64 -2.10 -6.05
N VAL A 52 -4.10 -2.75 -5.02
CA VAL A 52 -2.67 -2.79 -4.71
C VAL A 52 -2.19 -4.23 -4.89
N TYR A 53 -1.48 -4.50 -5.98
CA TYR A 53 -0.81 -5.77 -6.21
C TYR A 53 0.50 -5.79 -5.43
N TYR A 54 0.75 -6.88 -4.72
CA TYR A 54 1.91 -7.02 -3.86
C TYR A 54 2.49 -8.44 -3.90
N GLY A 55 3.80 -8.54 -3.72
CA GLY A 55 4.48 -9.80 -3.48
C GLY A 55 4.32 -10.25 -2.03
N GLY A 56 4.00 -11.52 -1.82
CA GLY A 56 3.95 -12.17 -0.50
C GLY A 56 5.10 -13.17 -0.35
N ALA A 57 5.91 -13.01 0.69
CA ALA A 57 7.02 -13.90 1.03
C ALA A 57 8.00 -14.21 -0.14
N ASP A 58 8.20 -13.25 -1.04
CA ASP A 58 8.96 -13.37 -2.31
C ASP A 58 8.53 -14.54 -3.20
N LYS A 59 7.32 -15.06 -3.02
CA LYS A 59 6.86 -16.30 -3.66
C LYS A 59 5.49 -16.18 -4.31
N TYR A 60 4.60 -15.36 -3.75
CA TYR A 60 3.22 -15.25 -4.19
C TYR A 60 2.89 -13.83 -4.66
N ILE A 61 1.80 -13.70 -5.40
CA ILE A 61 1.19 -12.42 -5.76
C ILE A 61 -0.17 -12.34 -5.06
N GLY A 62 -0.36 -11.28 -4.28
CA GLY A 62 -1.63 -10.93 -3.66
C GLY A 62 -2.18 -9.61 -4.22
N VAL A 63 -3.45 -9.35 -3.92
CA VAL A 63 -4.08 -8.05 -4.18
C VAL A 63 -4.87 -7.60 -2.95
N ALA A 64 -4.59 -6.39 -2.49
CA ALA A 64 -5.38 -5.71 -1.48
C ALA A 64 -6.26 -4.65 -2.15
N THR A 65 -7.46 -4.41 -1.60
CA THR A 65 -8.39 -3.44 -2.17
C THR A 65 -9.00 -2.54 -1.10
N CYS A 66 -9.30 -1.30 -1.47
CA CYS A 66 -10.08 -0.37 -0.65
C CYS A 66 -10.74 0.70 -1.53
N ASN A 67 -11.71 1.44 -0.97
CA ASN A 67 -12.22 2.64 -1.62
C ASN A 67 -11.19 3.77 -1.54
N ILE A 68 -10.87 4.41 -2.66
CA ILE A 68 -9.81 5.43 -2.72
C ILE A 68 -10.14 6.69 -1.91
N HIS A 69 -11.40 7.12 -1.90
CA HIS A 69 -11.82 8.33 -1.20
C HIS A 69 -11.75 8.16 0.31
N ASP A 70 -12.11 6.97 0.81
CA ASP A 70 -11.98 6.66 2.22
C ASP A 70 -10.52 6.47 2.63
N PHE A 71 -9.72 5.85 1.77
CA PHE A 71 -8.29 5.71 2.01
C PHE A 71 -7.57 7.06 2.13
N ILE A 72 -7.85 8.03 1.25
CA ILE A 72 -7.24 9.38 1.31
C ILE A 72 -7.57 10.10 2.63
N LYS A 73 -8.76 9.88 3.21
CA LYS A 73 -9.14 10.48 4.51
C LYS A 73 -8.29 10.00 5.69
N THR A 74 -7.61 8.85 5.54
CA THR A 74 -6.76 8.30 6.62
C THR A 74 -5.45 9.08 6.80
N PHE A 75 -5.03 9.85 5.78
CA PHE A 75 -3.76 10.57 5.80
C PHE A 75 -3.79 11.72 6.81
N LYS A 76 -2.64 11.96 7.45
CA LYS A 76 -2.42 13.08 8.37
C LYS A 76 -1.40 14.02 7.77
N LYS A 77 -1.67 15.33 7.87
CA LYS A 77 -0.71 16.37 7.44
C LYS A 77 0.61 16.16 8.19
N VAL A 78 1.71 16.32 7.45
CA VAL A 78 3.07 16.34 8.01
C VAL A 78 3.28 17.64 8.77
#